data_AF-A0A6B1HQS2-F1
#
_entry.id   AF-A0A6B1HQS2-F1
#
_cell.length_a   1.000
_cell.length_b   1.000
_cell.length_c   1.000
_cell.angle_alpha   90.00
_cell.angle_beta   90.00
_cell.angle_gamma   90.00
#
_symmetry.space_group_name_H-M   'P 1'
#
loop_
_entity.id
_entity.type
_entity.pdbx_description
1 polymer ?
#
loop_
_entity_poly.entity_id
_entity_poly.type
_entity_poly.pdbx_seq_one_letter_code
_entity_poly.pdbx_strand_id
1 'polypeptide(L)'
;MAEAQTIPAASDALRRVLEAIDEHGLKDNILELEAHGFTTVKGVLSEAQIKRAKSSILARVEKHIGREIDLESATAEDFQGMTYVPYVLYDDEIFEEILMAPKPLALITYLLGESCLLSSMGCHFKGPGGAPLPLHSDNGNGIPAPFAAFSHVANVNYALTPYSREGGALALVPGSHKLGRPPRLDEMGLGDDGNPNAVAMDIDPGDAVVWHGNSWHGSFVREIPGIRMNLAVYFNRQYIQTQERHGNVVPEEVRERHANDTRFLNLLGAKQPYGWQKSGPDYSKFALMPRGLYD
;
A
#
# COMPACT_ATOMS: atom_id res chain seq x y z
N MET A 1 -42.00 -9.96 17.35
CA MET A 1 -40.60 -10.31 17.08
C MET A 1 -40.39 -10.05 15.60
N ALA A 2 -39.60 -9.04 15.26
CA ALA A 2 -39.32 -8.73 13.85
C ALA A 2 -38.45 -9.86 13.29
N GLU A 3 -38.92 -10.51 12.23
CA GLU A 3 -38.12 -11.44 11.46
C GLU A 3 -36.86 -10.72 11.01
N ALA A 4 -35.70 -11.26 11.38
CA ALA A 4 -34.42 -10.81 10.85
C ALA A 4 -34.50 -10.96 9.33
N GLN A 5 -34.54 -9.84 8.61
CA GLN A 5 -34.38 -9.84 7.17
C GLN A 5 -33.09 -10.58 6.84
N THR A 6 -33.22 -11.76 6.25
CA THR A 6 -32.11 -12.49 5.67
C THR A 6 -31.57 -11.63 4.53
N ILE A 7 -30.46 -10.94 4.80
CA ILE A 7 -29.66 -10.24 3.80
C ILE A 7 -29.39 -11.26 2.68
N PRO A 8 -29.67 -10.96 1.40
CA PRO A 8 -29.40 -11.88 0.29
C PRO A 8 -27.97 -12.39 0.42
N ALA A 9 -27.79 -13.71 0.39
CA ALA A 9 -26.54 -14.40 0.71
C ALA A 9 -25.32 -13.58 0.25
N ALA A 10 -24.54 -13.09 1.21
CA ALA A 10 -23.20 -12.59 0.94
C ALA A 10 -22.48 -13.63 0.06
N SER A 11 -21.75 -13.20 -0.98
CA SER A 11 -20.92 -14.15 -1.73
C SER A 11 -20.02 -14.90 -0.73
N ASP A 12 -19.76 -16.18 -0.95
CA ASP A 12 -18.90 -16.96 -0.06
C ASP A 12 -17.55 -16.29 0.19
N ALA A 13 -17.09 -15.48 -0.77
CA ALA A 13 -15.89 -14.66 -0.64
C ALA A 13 -16.07 -13.49 0.34
N LEU A 14 -17.16 -12.71 0.25
CA LEU A 14 -17.44 -11.69 1.26
C LEU A 14 -17.50 -12.28 2.67
N ARG A 15 -18.10 -13.46 2.83
CA ARG A 15 -18.12 -14.16 4.12
C ARG A 15 -16.71 -14.46 4.63
N ARG A 16 -15.82 -15.04 3.80
CA ARG A 16 -14.41 -15.31 4.17
C ARG A 16 -13.64 -14.04 4.50
N VAL A 17 -13.85 -12.96 3.74
CA VAL A 17 -13.22 -11.66 4.00
C VAL A 17 -13.65 -11.13 5.37
N LEU A 18 -14.95 -11.17 5.69
CA LEU A 18 -15.44 -10.70 6.99
C LEU A 18 -15.02 -11.61 8.15
N GLU A 19 -14.92 -12.93 7.92
CA GLU A 19 -14.35 -13.90 8.89
C GLU A 19 -12.89 -13.55 9.22
N ALA A 20 -12.05 -13.27 8.21
CA ALA A 20 -10.65 -12.87 8.41
C ALA A 20 -10.51 -11.53 9.16
N ILE A 21 -11.44 -10.60 8.92
CA ILE A 21 -11.50 -9.32 9.63
C ILE A 21 -11.86 -9.53 11.11
N ASP A 22 -12.81 -10.42 11.39
CA ASP A 22 -13.19 -10.76 12.76
C ASP A 22 -12.05 -11.47 13.51
N GLU A 23 -11.43 -12.47 12.87
CA GLU A 23 -10.28 -13.23 13.42
C GLU A 23 -9.13 -12.32 13.84
N HIS A 24 -8.87 -11.26 13.07
CA HIS A 24 -7.80 -10.31 13.35
C HIS A 24 -8.23 -9.09 14.20
N GLY A 25 -9.50 -9.01 14.61
CA GLY A 25 -10.02 -7.92 15.42
C GLY A 25 -10.06 -6.57 14.72
N LEU A 26 -10.35 -6.54 13.41
CA LEU A 26 -10.21 -5.37 12.53
C LEU A 26 -11.53 -4.64 12.24
N LYS A 27 -12.58 -4.85 13.03
CA LYS A 27 -13.89 -4.22 12.81
C LYS A 27 -13.82 -2.69 12.84
N ASP A 28 -13.10 -2.14 13.81
CA ASP A 28 -12.91 -0.69 13.93
C ASP A 28 -12.11 -0.14 12.75
N ASN A 29 -11.10 -0.86 12.29
CA ASN A 29 -10.31 -0.48 11.10
C ASN A 29 -11.16 -0.42 9.83
N ILE A 30 -12.13 -1.33 9.65
CA ILE A 30 -13.10 -1.23 8.54
C ILE A 30 -13.98 0.01 8.72
N LEU A 31 -14.50 0.26 9.92
CA LEU A 31 -15.33 1.44 10.15
C LEU A 31 -14.57 2.73 9.82
N GLU A 32 -13.28 2.81 10.17
CA GLU A 32 -12.40 3.92 9.80
C GLU A 32 -12.17 4.00 8.29
N LEU A 33 -11.93 2.89 7.59
CA LEU A 33 -11.82 2.87 6.13
C LEU A 33 -13.11 3.37 5.46
N GLU A 34 -14.28 2.93 5.92
CA GLU A 34 -15.56 3.37 5.38
C GLU A 34 -15.85 4.84 5.72
N ALA A 35 -15.52 5.29 6.92
CA ALA A 35 -15.79 6.65 7.38
C ALA A 35 -14.81 7.67 6.77
N HIS A 36 -13.51 7.38 6.86
CA HIS A 36 -12.40 8.30 6.60
C HIS A 36 -11.60 7.97 5.34
N GLY A 37 -11.68 6.74 4.83
CA GLY A 37 -10.93 6.30 3.64
C GLY A 37 -9.55 5.74 3.97
N PHE A 38 -9.19 5.67 5.26
CA PHE A 38 -7.92 5.14 5.73
C PHE A 38 -8.02 4.69 7.20
N THR A 39 -7.04 3.91 7.64
CA THR A 39 -6.92 3.43 9.02
C THR A 39 -5.45 3.17 9.36
N THR A 40 -5.12 3.12 10.65
CA THR A 40 -3.79 2.74 11.14
C THR A 40 -3.84 1.40 11.87
N VAL A 41 -2.91 0.51 11.56
CA VAL A 41 -2.68 -0.74 12.29
C VAL A 41 -1.38 -0.60 13.06
N LYS A 42 -1.46 -0.70 14.40
CA LYS A 42 -0.32 -0.50 15.29
C LYS A 42 0.54 -1.76 15.43
N GLY A 43 1.86 -1.57 15.51
CA GLY A 43 2.83 -2.62 15.82
C GLY A 43 2.77 -3.84 14.89
N VAL A 44 2.63 -3.60 13.57
CA VAL A 44 2.58 -4.67 12.57
C VAL A 44 3.95 -5.34 12.41
N LEU A 45 5.02 -4.56 12.44
CA LEU A 45 6.39 -5.05 12.33
C LEU A 45 7.06 -5.06 13.70
N SER A 46 7.78 -6.14 13.99
CA SER A 46 8.68 -6.20 15.15
C SER A 46 9.94 -5.36 14.93
N GLU A 47 10.64 -5.00 16.01
CA GLU A 47 11.94 -4.30 15.94
C GLU A 47 12.96 -5.04 15.06
N ALA A 48 12.98 -6.37 15.11
CA ALA A 48 13.86 -7.19 14.30
C ALA A 48 13.53 -7.07 12.80
N GLN A 49 12.25 -7.08 12.46
CA GLN A 49 11.78 -6.90 11.07
C GLN A 49 12.10 -5.50 10.56
N ILE A 50 11.86 -4.46 11.36
CA ILE A 50 12.20 -3.07 11.02
C ILE A 50 13.71 -2.94 10.76
N LYS A 51 14.54 -3.48 11.67
CA LYS A 51 16.00 -3.44 11.52
C LYS A 51 16.45 -4.14 10.25
N ARG A 52 15.97 -5.36 9.97
CA ARG A 52 16.34 -6.13 8.78
C ARG A 52 15.92 -5.44 7.49
N ALA A 53 14.69 -4.90 7.44
CA ALA A 53 14.19 -4.15 6.29
C ALA A 53 15.05 -2.89 6.02
N LYS A 54 15.34 -2.09 7.04
CA LYS A 54 16.22 -0.91 6.91
C LYS A 54 17.60 -1.30 6.42
N SER A 55 18.23 -2.32 7.01
CA SER A 55 19.57 -2.78 6.61
C SER A 55 19.62 -3.27 5.16
N SER A 56 18.62 -4.04 4.71
CA SER A 56 18.58 -4.53 3.32
C SER A 56 18.44 -3.38 2.31
N ILE A 57 17.49 -2.46 2.55
CA ILE A 57 17.30 -1.28 1.68
C ILE A 57 18.54 -0.39 1.67
N LEU A 58 19.13 -0.10 2.84
CA LEU A 58 20.33 0.73 2.95
C LEU A 58 21.50 0.10 2.19
N ALA A 59 21.75 -1.19 2.37
CA ALA A 59 22.84 -1.87 1.66
C ALA A 59 22.72 -1.72 0.13
N ARG A 60 21.49 -1.76 -0.42
CA ARG A 60 21.24 -1.51 -1.86
C ARG A 60 21.52 -0.06 -2.24
N VAL A 61 21.04 0.91 -1.45
CA VAL A 61 21.23 2.34 -1.73
C VAL A 61 22.70 2.73 -1.62
N GLU A 62 23.38 2.33 -0.54
CA GLU A 62 24.79 2.61 -0.27
C GLU A 62 25.71 2.03 -1.35
N LYS A 63 25.42 0.80 -1.81
CA LYS A 63 26.11 0.20 -2.95
C LYS A 63 25.93 1.00 -4.24
N HIS A 64 24.76 1.59 -4.45
CA HIS A 64 24.49 2.40 -5.64
C HIS A 64 25.20 3.75 -5.60
N ILE A 65 25.23 4.41 -4.43
CA ILE A 65 25.83 5.75 -4.28
C ILE A 65 27.33 5.71 -3.93
N GLY A 66 27.86 4.55 -3.53
CA GLY A 66 29.28 4.35 -3.21
C GLY A 66 29.73 4.89 -1.85
N ARG A 67 28.80 5.14 -0.92
CA ARG A 67 29.08 5.59 0.45
C ARG A 67 27.99 5.16 1.43
N GLU A 68 28.32 5.14 2.71
CA GLU A 68 27.38 4.88 3.81
C GLU A 68 26.44 6.08 4.04
N ILE A 69 25.23 5.80 4.53
CA ILE A 69 24.21 6.80 4.86
C ILE A 69 23.85 6.68 6.34
N ASP A 70 24.00 7.76 7.09
CA ASP A 70 23.43 7.88 8.43
C ASP A 70 22.01 8.45 8.34
N LEU A 71 21.02 7.61 8.67
CA LEU A 71 19.60 7.97 8.64
C LEU A 71 19.22 9.07 9.63
N GLU A 72 19.94 9.22 10.73
CA GLU A 72 19.57 10.17 11.78
C GLU A 72 20.20 11.56 11.54
N SER A 73 21.37 11.60 10.89
CA SER A 73 22.11 12.84 10.66
C SER A 73 22.09 13.36 9.22
N ALA A 74 21.52 12.60 8.26
CA ALA A 74 21.42 13.03 6.86
C ALA A 74 20.83 14.43 6.71
N THR A 75 21.45 15.21 5.82
CA THR A 75 21.07 16.59 5.53
C THR A 75 20.49 16.72 4.12
N ALA A 76 20.07 17.93 3.74
CA ALA A 76 19.64 18.21 2.37
C ALA A 76 20.77 18.03 1.33
N GLU A 77 22.04 17.99 1.75
CA GLU A 77 23.18 17.65 0.87
C GLU A 77 23.23 16.15 0.55
N ASP A 78 22.69 15.30 1.43
CA ASP A 78 22.63 13.86 1.25
C ASP A 78 21.39 13.44 0.47
N PHE A 79 20.22 13.95 0.88
CA PHE A 79 18.93 13.63 0.29
C PHE A 79 18.05 14.88 0.24
N GLN A 80 17.93 15.47 -0.94
CA GLN A 80 17.01 16.59 -1.15
C GLN A 80 15.63 16.06 -1.55
N GLY A 81 14.64 16.19 -0.66
CA GLY A 81 13.26 15.83 -0.96
C GLY A 81 13.01 14.32 -0.94
N MET A 82 12.41 13.78 -2.01
CA MET A 82 11.91 12.41 -2.06
C MET A 82 12.69 11.54 -3.06
N THR A 83 13.21 10.41 -2.59
CA THR A 83 13.80 9.35 -3.43
C THR A 83 13.00 8.07 -3.29
N TYR A 84 12.75 7.36 -4.39
CA TYR A 84 12.03 6.10 -4.41
C TYR A 84 12.94 4.95 -4.86
N VAL A 85 12.99 3.87 -4.09
CA VAL A 85 13.68 2.62 -4.41
C VAL A 85 12.63 1.57 -4.79
N PRO A 86 12.46 1.26 -6.09
CA PRO A 86 11.46 0.30 -6.54
C PRO A 86 11.93 -1.15 -6.40
N TYR A 87 10.98 -2.07 -6.50
CA TYR A 87 11.22 -3.49 -6.76
C TYR A 87 12.00 -4.17 -5.64
N VAL A 88 11.70 -3.83 -4.38
CA VAL A 88 12.46 -4.34 -3.22
C VAL A 88 12.01 -5.71 -2.74
N LEU A 89 10.89 -6.25 -3.25
CA LEU A 89 10.34 -7.55 -2.83
C LEU A 89 11.38 -8.67 -2.83
N TYR A 90 12.31 -8.64 -3.79
CA TYR A 90 13.30 -9.70 -3.99
C TYR A 90 14.68 -9.37 -3.42
N ASP A 91 14.85 -8.25 -2.73
CA ASP A 91 16.13 -7.86 -2.14
C ASP A 91 16.46 -8.68 -0.88
N ASP A 92 15.45 -9.09 -0.11
CA ASP A 92 15.56 -9.90 1.10
C ASP A 92 14.20 -10.53 1.45
N GLU A 93 14.19 -11.76 1.97
CA GLU A 93 12.99 -12.50 2.40
C GLU A 93 12.10 -11.72 3.38
N ILE A 94 12.66 -10.76 4.13
CA ILE A 94 11.89 -9.88 5.01
C ILE A 94 10.76 -9.15 4.29
N PHE A 95 10.94 -8.81 3.01
CA PHE A 95 9.91 -8.11 2.23
C PHE A 95 8.76 -9.04 1.84
N GLU A 96 9.03 -10.33 1.72
CA GLU A 96 8.02 -11.37 1.52
C GLU A 96 7.22 -11.58 2.82
N GLU A 97 7.88 -11.59 3.97
CA GLU A 97 7.22 -11.62 5.29
C GLU A 97 6.32 -10.40 5.48
N ILE A 98 6.80 -9.20 5.15
CA ILE A 98 6.03 -7.95 5.27
C ILE A 98 4.85 -7.92 4.28
N LEU A 99 5.02 -8.40 3.05
CA LEU A 99 3.92 -8.54 2.07
C LEU A 99 2.76 -9.35 2.66
N MET A 100 3.11 -10.40 3.41
CA MET A 100 2.18 -11.36 4.00
C MET A 100 1.73 -11.01 5.42
N ALA A 101 1.99 -9.78 5.90
CA ALA A 101 1.54 -9.35 7.21
C ALA A 101 0.00 -9.45 7.31
N PRO A 102 -0.54 -10.23 8.28
CA PRO A 102 -1.93 -10.69 8.23
C PRO A 102 -2.95 -9.55 8.33
N LYS A 103 -2.72 -8.59 9.24
CA LYS A 103 -3.67 -7.51 9.50
C LYS A 103 -3.81 -6.54 8.32
N PRO A 104 -2.73 -5.95 7.76
CA PRO A 104 -2.88 -5.09 6.58
C PRO A 104 -3.37 -5.86 5.36
N LEU A 105 -2.93 -7.10 5.16
CA LEU A 105 -3.38 -7.89 4.00
C LEU A 105 -4.87 -8.22 4.06
N ALA A 106 -5.45 -8.46 5.24
CA ALA A 106 -6.89 -8.61 5.42
C ALA A 106 -7.65 -7.33 5.03
N LEU A 107 -7.17 -6.15 5.43
CA LEU A 107 -7.77 -4.86 5.05
C LEU A 107 -7.66 -4.58 3.55
N ILE A 108 -6.54 -4.92 2.92
CA ILE A 108 -6.37 -4.85 1.47
C ILE A 108 -7.33 -5.80 0.75
N THR A 109 -7.49 -7.01 1.27
CA THR A 109 -8.44 -8.01 0.74
C THR A 109 -9.88 -7.50 0.85
N TYR A 110 -10.23 -6.82 1.93
CA TYR A 110 -11.52 -6.14 2.06
C TYR A 110 -11.71 -5.05 0.99
N LEU A 111 -10.69 -4.24 0.71
CA LEU A 111 -10.80 -3.16 -0.28
C LEU A 111 -10.84 -3.66 -1.74
N LEU A 112 -10.09 -4.72 -2.06
CA LEU A 112 -9.78 -5.11 -3.43
C LEU A 112 -10.21 -6.53 -3.84
N GLY A 113 -10.63 -7.36 -2.89
CA GLY A 113 -10.88 -8.79 -3.08
C GLY A 113 -9.65 -9.68 -2.83
N GLU A 114 -9.91 -10.94 -2.53
CA GLU A 114 -8.99 -12.09 -2.55
C GLU A 114 -8.20 -12.23 -3.87
N SER A 115 -8.71 -11.77 -5.02
CA SER A 115 -7.94 -11.81 -6.28
C SER A 115 -6.98 -10.64 -6.47
N CYS A 116 -6.86 -9.71 -5.51
CA CYS A 116 -5.97 -8.57 -5.65
C CYS A 116 -4.51 -8.98 -5.93
N LEU A 117 -3.78 -8.09 -6.61
CA LEU A 117 -2.36 -8.28 -6.95
C LEU A 117 -1.51 -7.27 -6.20
N LEU A 118 -0.27 -7.67 -5.90
CA LEU A 118 0.79 -6.72 -5.62
C LEU A 118 1.15 -5.99 -6.92
N SER A 119 1.02 -4.67 -6.90
CA SER A 119 1.38 -3.82 -8.03
C SER A 119 2.78 -3.24 -7.89
N SER A 120 3.20 -2.86 -6.69
CA SER A 120 4.59 -2.50 -6.41
C SER A 120 4.92 -2.61 -4.94
N MET A 121 6.17 -2.96 -4.64
CA MET A 121 6.74 -2.80 -3.32
C MET A 121 8.04 -2.01 -3.41
N GLY A 122 8.08 -0.85 -2.76
CA GLY A 122 9.26 0.00 -2.78
C GLY A 122 9.40 0.88 -1.55
N CYS A 123 10.59 1.45 -1.38
CA CYS A 123 10.91 2.30 -0.24
C CYS A 123 10.96 3.77 -0.65
N HIS A 124 10.32 4.64 0.13
CA HIS A 124 10.51 6.08 -0.01
C HIS A 124 11.48 6.60 1.06
N PHE A 125 12.40 7.45 0.63
CA PHE A 125 13.30 8.22 1.46
C PHE A 125 12.85 9.67 1.38
N LYS A 126 12.48 10.26 2.52
CA LYS A 126 12.16 11.68 2.63
C LYS A 126 13.24 12.36 3.46
N GLY A 127 14.18 13.04 2.79
CA GLY A 127 15.22 13.83 3.44
C GLY A 127 14.77 15.27 3.70
N PRO A 128 15.60 16.08 4.40
CA PRO A 128 15.24 17.45 4.76
C PRO A 128 15.06 18.35 3.54
N GLY A 129 14.08 19.25 3.62
CA GLY A 129 13.73 20.18 2.55
C GLY A 129 12.99 19.54 1.37
N GLY A 130 13.12 20.17 0.19
CA GLY A 130 12.34 19.82 -1.00
C GLY A 130 10.90 20.32 -0.94
N ALA A 131 10.09 19.93 -1.93
CA ALA A 131 8.67 20.28 -1.98
C ALA A 131 7.80 19.27 -1.20
N PRO A 132 6.65 19.71 -0.66
CA PRO A 132 5.64 18.76 -0.21
C PRO A 132 5.15 17.93 -1.41
N LEU A 133 4.71 16.71 -1.16
CA LEU A 133 3.96 15.98 -2.19
C LEU A 133 2.52 16.51 -2.15
N PRO A 134 2.03 17.16 -3.23
CA PRO A 134 0.68 17.70 -3.26
C PRO A 134 -0.35 16.58 -3.07
N LEU A 135 -1.54 16.96 -2.59
CA LEU A 135 -2.64 16.03 -2.48
C LEU A 135 -3.00 15.47 -3.85
N HIS A 136 -3.19 14.16 -3.89
CA HIS A 136 -3.63 13.41 -5.06
C HIS A 136 -4.36 12.14 -4.59
N SER A 137 -5.03 11.47 -5.52
CA SER A 137 -5.61 10.15 -5.30
C SER A 137 -4.88 9.15 -6.18
N ASP A 138 -4.61 7.96 -5.63
CA ASP A 138 -3.97 6.87 -6.38
C ASP A 138 -4.81 6.42 -7.58
N ASN A 139 -6.14 6.37 -7.44
CA ASN A 139 -7.04 6.11 -8.57
C ASN A 139 -6.93 7.20 -9.65
N GLY A 140 -6.68 8.45 -9.26
CA GLY A 140 -6.47 9.57 -10.18
C GLY A 140 -5.25 9.39 -11.10
N ASN A 141 -4.38 8.41 -10.83
CA ASN A 141 -3.27 8.04 -11.70
C ASN A 141 -3.75 7.19 -12.91
N GLY A 142 -4.60 7.79 -13.75
CA GLY A 142 -5.04 7.22 -15.03
C GLY A 142 -6.53 6.90 -15.12
N ILE A 143 -7.27 6.85 -14.01
CA ILE A 143 -8.73 6.71 -14.04
C ILE A 143 -9.34 8.12 -14.06
N PRO A 144 -10.18 8.48 -15.06
CA PRO A 144 -10.86 9.76 -15.06
C PRO A 144 -12.00 9.79 -14.03
N ALA A 145 -12.30 10.97 -13.50
CA ALA A 145 -13.49 11.17 -12.68
C ALA A 145 -14.78 11.02 -13.52
N PRO A 146 -15.90 10.58 -12.92
CA PRO A 146 -16.06 10.17 -11.52
C PRO A 146 -15.46 8.79 -11.24
N PHE A 147 -14.83 8.64 -10.07
CA PHE A 147 -14.33 7.36 -9.59
C PHE A 147 -15.47 6.48 -9.10
N ALA A 148 -15.30 5.15 -9.22
CA ALA A 148 -16.21 4.21 -8.60
C ALA A 148 -16.18 4.33 -7.07
N ALA A 149 -17.29 3.97 -6.43
CA ALA A 149 -17.40 3.94 -4.97
C ALA A 149 -16.49 2.87 -4.33
N PHE A 150 -16.20 1.79 -5.06
CA PHE A 150 -15.25 0.77 -4.61
C PHE A 150 -13.82 1.07 -5.04
N SER A 151 -12.87 0.62 -4.24
CA SER A 151 -11.45 0.85 -4.48
C SER A 151 -10.94 0.03 -5.66
N HIS A 152 -10.21 0.66 -6.57
CA HIS A 152 -9.53 -0.01 -7.69
C HIS A 152 -8.10 -0.40 -7.32
N VAL A 153 -7.47 0.43 -6.49
CA VAL A 153 -6.15 0.26 -5.91
C VAL A 153 -6.23 0.56 -4.42
N ALA A 154 -5.29 0.06 -3.64
CA ALA A 154 -5.15 0.38 -2.22
C ALA A 154 -3.67 0.27 -1.85
N ASN A 155 -3.27 0.95 -0.78
CA ASN A 155 -1.86 1.01 -0.41
C ASN A 155 -1.73 0.76 1.09
N VAL A 156 -0.60 0.15 1.46
CA VAL A 156 -0.13 0.01 2.82
C VAL A 156 1.22 0.69 2.94
N ASN A 157 1.32 1.65 3.86
CA ASN A 157 2.57 2.31 4.17
C ASN A 157 3.05 1.87 5.54
N TYR A 158 4.13 1.09 5.58
CA TYR A 158 4.78 0.68 6.81
C TYR A 158 5.86 1.70 7.20
N ALA A 159 5.75 2.25 8.41
CA ALA A 159 6.76 3.15 8.95
C ALA A 159 8.02 2.37 9.34
N LEU A 160 9.18 2.77 8.80
CA LEU A 160 10.49 2.24 9.22
C LEU A 160 11.26 3.26 10.10
N THR A 161 10.74 4.47 10.18
CA THR A 161 11.19 5.57 11.04
C THR A 161 9.96 6.28 11.59
N PRO A 162 10.05 7.02 12.71
CA PRO A 162 8.91 7.76 13.25
C PRO A 162 8.34 8.75 12.23
N TYR A 163 7.03 8.92 12.26
CA TYR A 163 6.34 9.95 11.49
C TYR A 163 5.89 11.07 12.43
N SER A 164 6.19 12.30 12.02
CA SER A 164 5.59 13.50 12.59
C SER A 164 5.36 14.53 11.48
N ARG A 165 4.54 15.54 11.73
CA ARG A 165 4.36 16.66 10.79
C ARG A 165 5.69 17.26 10.33
N GLU A 166 6.53 17.75 11.25
CA GLU A 166 7.84 18.31 10.89
C GLU A 166 8.83 17.25 10.38
N GLY A 167 8.62 15.97 10.72
CA GLY A 167 9.32 14.82 10.15
C GLY A 167 8.96 14.54 8.69
N GLY A 168 8.02 15.31 8.14
CA GLY A 168 7.52 15.21 6.78
C GLY A 168 6.58 14.02 6.62
N ALA A 169 5.67 13.75 7.55
CA ALA A 169 4.76 12.60 7.52
C ALA A 169 3.88 12.50 6.26
N LEU A 170 3.33 11.30 6.05
CA LEU A 170 2.17 11.08 5.17
C LEU A 170 1.01 11.98 5.60
N ALA A 171 0.37 12.63 4.65
CA ALA A 171 -0.82 13.45 4.87
C ALA A 171 -2.04 12.76 4.27
N LEU A 172 -3.17 12.72 4.97
CA LEU A 172 -4.45 12.20 4.49
C LEU A 172 -5.59 13.19 4.72
N VAL A 173 -6.58 13.21 3.83
CA VAL A 173 -7.80 14.02 4.00
C VAL A 173 -8.97 13.09 4.34
N PRO A 174 -9.47 13.08 5.59
CA PRO A 174 -10.56 12.19 6.00
C PRO A 174 -11.83 12.41 5.17
N GLY A 175 -12.42 11.31 4.69
CA GLY A 175 -13.66 11.30 3.93
C GLY A 175 -13.52 11.70 2.45
N SER A 176 -12.33 12.10 2.01
CA SER A 176 -12.07 12.51 0.62
C SER A 176 -12.29 11.38 -0.40
N HIS A 177 -12.19 10.11 0.02
CA HIS A 177 -12.45 8.95 -0.83
C HIS A 177 -13.88 8.90 -1.38
N LYS A 178 -14.83 9.55 -0.69
CA LYS A 178 -16.24 9.66 -1.09
C LYS A 178 -16.50 10.77 -2.10
N LEU A 179 -15.54 11.67 -2.34
CA LEU A 179 -15.69 12.73 -3.33
C LEU A 179 -15.67 12.18 -4.77
N GLY A 180 -15.12 10.98 -4.98
CA GLY A 180 -15.16 10.29 -6.27
C GLY A 180 -14.44 11.04 -7.38
N ARG A 181 -13.40 11.81 -7.07
CA ARG A 181 -12.62 12.63 -8.02
C ARG A 181 -11.23 12.94 -7.47
N PRO A 182 -10.25 13.35 -8.30
CA PRO A 182 -9.01 13.92 -7.78
C PRO A 182 -9.28 15.31 -7.13
N PRO A 183 -8.36 15.80 -6.28
CA PRO A 183 -8.40 17.17 -5.82
C PRO A 183 -8.27 18.14 -7.00
N ARG A 184 -8.96 19.28 -6.91
CA ARG A 184 -8.76 20.41 -7.81
C ARG A 184 -7.43 21.09 -7.50
N LEU A 185 -6.93 21.92 -8.40
CA LEU A 185 -5.66 22.64 -8.22
C LEU A 185 -5.62 23.44 -6.90
N ASP A 186 -6.74 24.04 -6.51
CA ASP A 186 -6.90 24.80 -5.26
C ASP A 186 -7.05 23.91 -4.00
N GLU A 187 -7.23 22.60 -4.16
CA GLU A 187 -7.34 21.63 -3.07
C GLU A 187 -6.07 20.78 -2.91
N MET A 188 -5.06 20.97 -3.77
CA MET A 188 -3.83 20.16 -3.82
C MET A 188 -2.79 20.55 -2.76
N GLY A 189 -2.86 21.77 -2.22
CA GLY A 189 -1.95 22.23 -1.16
C GLY A 189 -2.19 21.51 0.17
N LEU A 190 -1.20 21.54 1.06
CA LEU A 190 -1.31 20.98 2.41
C LEU A 190 -1.30 22.09 3.47
N GLY A 191 -2.09 21.95 4.53
CA GLY A 191 -2.12 22.90 5.65
C GLY A 191 -3.03 24.11 5.40
N ASP A 192 -2.92 25.12 6.25
CA ASP A 192 -3.84 26.27 6.28
C ASP A 192 -3.83 27.09 4.97
N ASP A 193 -2.66 27.21 4.33
CA ASP A 193 -2.50 27.89 3.03
C ASP A 193 -2.88 27.00 1.82
N GLY A 194 -3.30 25.76 2.08
CA GLY A 194 -3.72 24.78 1.09
C GLY A 194 -5.03 24.10 1.50
N ASN A 195 -5.00 22.78 1.71
CA ASN A 195 -6.12 22.03 2.25
C ASN A 195 -5.98 21.88 3.77
N PRO A 196 -6.80 22.60 4.57
CA PRO A 196 -6.72 22.55 6.03
C PRO A 196 -7.22 21.22 6.62
N ASN A 197 -7.88 20.38 5.82
CA ASN A 197 -8.37 19.07 6.26
C ASN A 197 -7.31 17.97 6.12
N ALA A 198 -6.11 18.28 5.60
CA ALA A 198 -5.02 17.33 5.49
C ALA A 198 -4.37 17.10 6.87
N VAL A 199 -4.59 15.91 7.43
CA VAL A 199 -4.02 15.49 8.71
C VAL A 199 -2.69 14.76 8.50
N ALA A 200 -1.71 15.03 9.36
CA ALA A 200 -0.46 14.27 9.41
C ALA A 200 -0.70 12.93 10.11
N MET A 201 -0.15 11.86 9.55
CA MET A 201 -0.13 10.56 10.22
C MET A 201 1.03 10.52 11.21
N ASP A 202 0.74 10.66 12.49
CA ASP A 202 1.72 10.52 13.57
C ASP A 202 1.75 9.06 14.04
N ILE A 203 2.78 8.32 13.63
CA ILE A 203 2.91 6.86 13.83
C ILE A 203 4.34 6.45 14.14
N ASP A 204 4.47 5.32 14.85
CA ASP A 204 5.74 4.78 15.29
C ASP A 204 6.32 3.79 14.26
N PRO A 205 7.65 3.55 14.25
CA PRO A 205 8.24 2.47 13.47
C PRO A 205 7.53 1.13 13.74
N GLY A 206 7.13 0.46 12.67
CA GLY A 206 6.39 -0.80 12.71
C GLY A 206 4.87 -0.67 12.60
N ASP A 207 4.32 0.54 12.75
CA ASP A 207 2.93 0.81 12.40
C ASP A 207 2.73 0.81 10.87
N ALA A 208 1.49 0.57 10.44
CA ALA A 208 1.10 0.62 9.05
C ALA A 208 -0.15 1.50 8.85
N VAL A 209 -0.15 2.34 7.81
CA VAL A 209 -1.35 3.06 7.35
C VAL A 209 -1.89 2.36 6.12
N VAL A 210 -3.17 1.99 6.13
CA VAL A 210 -3.87 1.40 4.98
C VAL A 210 -4.88 2.41 4.46
N TRP A 211 -4.93 2.66 3.15
CA TRP A 211 -5.94 3.56 2.57
C TRP A 211 -6.55 3.07 1.26
N HIS A 212 -7.78 3.55 1.07
CA HIS A 212 -8.58 3.40 -0.13
C HIS A 212 -8.00 4.26 -1.27
N GLY A 213 -7.99 3.77 -2.51
CA GLY A 213 -7.35 4.44 -3.66
C GLY A 213 -7.95 5.80 -4.04
N ASN A 214 -9.22 6.04 -3.71
CA ASN A 214 -9.85 7.38 -3.86
C ASN A 214 -9.37 8.40 -2.81
N SER A 215 -8.77 7.97 -1.69
CA SER A 215 -8.37 8.87 -0.60
C SER A 215 -7.33 9.88 -1.10
N TRP A 216 -7.59 11.15 -0.82
CA TRP A 216 -6.63 12.21 -1.09
C TRP A 216 -5.50 12.15 -0.06
N HIS A 217 -4.28 12.10 -0.57
CA HIS A 217 -3.09 11.95 0.23
C HIS A 217 -1.91 12.69 -0.38
N GLY A 218 -0.93 13.00 0.46
CA GLY A 218 0.29 13.72 0.10
C GLY A 218 1.37 13.50 1.15
N SER A 219 2.37 14.36 1.20
CA SER A 219 3.37 14.31 2.27
C SER A 219 3.88 15.69 2.61
N PHE A 220 4.03 15.95 3.91
CA PHE A 220 4.61 17.19 4.39
C PHE A 220 6.09 17.28 4.02
N VAL A 221 6.61 18.51 4.01
CA VAL A 221 8.05 18.75 3.92
C VAL A 221 8.69 18.25 5.21
N ARG A 222 9.84 17.59 5.10
CA ARG A 222 10.65 17.28 6.28
C ARG A 222 11.49 18.51 6.62
N GLU A 223 11.32 19.03 7.82
CA GLU A 223 11.94 20.26 8.31
C GLU A 223 13.08 19.99 9.32
N ILE A 224 13.23 18.73 9.73
CA ILE A 224 14.24 18.27 10.70
C ILE A 224 15.33 17.40 10.03
N PRO A 225 16.55 17.31 10.61
CA PRO A 225 17.61 16.43 10.11
C PRO A 225 17.22 14.94 10.08
N GLY A 226 17.92 14.15 9.26
CA GLY A 226 17.69 12.72 9.08
C GLY A 226 16.75 12.39 7.93
N ILE A 227 16.44 11.11 7.76
CA ILE A 227 15.61 10.58 6.68
C ILE A 227 14.39 9.86 7.26
N ARG A 228 13.20 10.21 6.76
CA ARG A 228 12.00 9.41 6.99
C ARG A 228 11.93 8.29 5.94
N MET A 229 11.97 7.04 6.40
CA MET A 229 11.87 5.85 5.57
C MET A 229 10.53 5.15 5.74
N ASN A 230 10.00 4.66 4.64
CA ASN A 230 8.81 3.82 4.66
C ASN A 230 8.80 2.80 3.54
N LEU A 231 8.19 1.66 3.80
CA LEU A 231 7.86 0.68 2.78
C LEU A 231 6.44 0.99 2.27
N ALA A 232 6.31 1.33 0.99
CA ALA A 232 5.03 1.48 0.31
C ALA A 232 4.71 0.19 -0.43
N VAL A 233 3.58 -0.42 -0.10
CA VAL A 233 3.11 -1.67 -0.69
C VAL A 233 1.77 -1.40 -1.34
N TYR A 234 1.81 -1.30 -2.66
CA TYR A 234 0.70 -0.87 -3.48
C TYR A 234 0.04 -2.07 -4.14
N PHE A 235 -1.28 -2.18 -3.98
CA PHE A 235 -2.08 -3.28 -4.48
C PHE A 235 -3.11 -2.78 -5.48
N ASN A 236 -3.49 -3.63 -6.41
CA ASN A 236 -4.54 -3.32 -7.37
C ASN A 236 -5.50 -4.50 -7.56
N ARG A 237 -6.69 -4.21 -8.08
CA ARG A 237 -7.58 -5.26 -8.56
C ARG A 237 -6.95 -5.96 -9.77
N GLN A 238 -7.20 -7.25 -9.91
CA GLN A 238 -6.53 -8.10 -10.91
C GLN A 238 -6.60 -7.60 -12.36
N TYR A 239 -7.61 -6.83 -12.73
CA TYR A 239 -7.74 -6.31 -14.09
C TYR A 239 -6.91 -5.03 -14.35
N ILE A 240 -6.18 -4.52 -13.37
CA ILE A 240 -5.32 -3.33 -13.49
C ILE A 240 -3.87 -3.77 -13.74
N GLN A 241 -3.23 -3.14 -14.73
CA GLN A 241 -1.82 -3.35 -15.01
C GLN A 241 -0.97 -2.97 -13.79
N THR A 242 -0.15 -3.89 -13.30
CA THR A 242 0.80 -3.65 -12.21
C THR A 242 1.93 -2.72 -12.65
N GLN A 243 2.43 -1.90 -11.72
CA GLN A 243 3.59 -1.01 -11.95
C GLN A 243 4.88 -1.81 -12.09
N GLU A 244 5.08 -2.78 -11.19
CA GLU A 244 6.18 -3.72 -11.20
C GLU A 244 5.75 -4.98 -11.96
N ARG A 245 6.63 -5.51 -12.78
CA ARG A 245 6.36 -6.74 -13.53
C ARG A 245 6.57 -7.94 -12.61
N HIS A 246 5.50 -8.62 -12.22
CA HIS A 246 5.58 -9.92 -11.56
C HIS A 246 5.16 -11.04 -12.52
N GLY A 247 4.64 -12.15 -12.01
CA GLY A 247 4.21 -13.31 -12.81
C GLY A 247 5.40 -14.10 -13.35
N ASN A 248 5.62 -14.03 -14.67
CA ASN A 248 6.62 -14.86 -15.35
C ASN A 248 8.08 -14.49 -15.03
N VAL A 249 8.30 -13.36 -14.35
CA VAL A 249 9.66 -12.87 -14.00
C VAL A 249 9.95 -12.96 -12.50
N VAL A 250 9.07 -13.59 -11.71
CA VAL A 250 9.39 -13.93 -10.31
C VAL A 250 10.64 -14.82 -10.29
N PRO A 251 11.62 -14.60 -9.40
CA PRO A 251 12.78 -15.48 -9.29
C PRO A 251 12.40 -16.92 -8.91
N GLU A 252 13.20 -17.91 -9.32
CA GLU A 252 12.85 -19.32 -9.11
C GLU A 252 12.91 -19.67 -7.62
N GLU A 253 13.91 -19.17 -6.91
CA GLU A 253 14.08 -19.36 -5.47
C GLU A 253 12.88 -18.85 -4.68
N VAL A 254 12.22 -17.77 -5.13
CA VAL A 254 11.01 -17.23 -4.52
C VAL A 254 9.81 -18.14 -4.81
N ARG A 255 9.70 -18.66 -6.03
CA ARG A 255 8.65 -19.63 -6.39
C ARG A 255 8.78 -20.93 -5.60
N GLU A 256 9.99 -21.44 -5.44
CA GLU A 256 10.28 -22.65 -4.67
C GLU A 256 9.95 -22.45 -3.19
N ARG A 257 10.38 -21.33 -2.59
CA ARG A 257 10.08 -20.99 -1.19
C ARG A 257 8.58 -20.93 -0.92
N HIS A 258 7.80 -20.38 -1.86
CA HIS A 258 6.35 -20.18 -1.74
C HIS A 258 5.49 -21.16 -2.54
N ALA A 259 6.04 -22.32 -2.92
CA ALA A 259 5.34 -23.26 -3.82
C ALA A 259 3.97 -23.72 -3.31
N ASN A 260 3.78 -23.72 -1.98
CA ASN A 260 2.53 -24.09 -1.32
C ASN A 260 1.74 -22.89 -0.78
N ASP A 261 2.22 -21.65 -0.97
CA ASP A 261 1.53 -20.43 -0.54
C ASP A 261 0.73 -19.85 -1.71
N THR A 262 -0.50 -20.32 -1.85
CA THR A 262 -1.39 -19.87 -2.92
C THR A 262 -1.73 -18.38 -2.84
N ARG A 263 -1.68 -17.77 -1.64
CA ARG A 263 -2.00 -16.34 -1.46
C ARG A 263 -0.84 -15.50 -1.95
N PHE A 264 0.38 -15.82 -1.53
CA PHE A 264 1.60 -15.14 -1.99
C PHE A 264 1.72 -15.23 -3.52
N LEU A 265 1.60 -16.44 -4.08
CA LEU A 265 1.68 -16.64 -5.54
C LEU A 265 0.57 -15.89 -6.28
N ASN A 266 -0.64 -15.79 -5.72
CA ASN A 266 -1.72 -15.01 -6.31
C ASN A 266 -1.41 -13.52 -6.34
N LEU A 267 -0.85 -12.96 -5.25
CA LEU A 267 -0.42 -11.55 -5.22
C LEU A 267 0.60 -11.26 -6.34
N LEU A 268 1.42 -12.24 -6.70
CA LEU A 268 2.39 -12.13 -7.80
C LEU A 268 1.82 -12.52 -9.17
N GLY A 269 0.50 -12.71 -9.30
CA GLY A 269 -0.18 -12.93 -10.57
C GLY A 269 -0.22 -14.37 -11.06
N ALA A 270 0.00 -15.38 -10.21
CA ALA A 270 -0.05 -16.79 -10.63
C ALA A 270 -1.39 -17.17 -11.31
N LYS A 271 -2.50 -16.60 -10.83
CA LYS A 271 -3.85 -16.82 -11.39
C LYS A 271 -4.28 -15.81 -12.45
N GLN A 272 -3.41 -14.88 -12.85
CA GLN A 272 -3.73 -13.85 -13.83
C GLN A 272 -3.97 -14.48 -15.22
N PRO A 273 -5.20 -14.42 -15.79
CA PRO A 273 -5.47 -14.92 -17.14
C PRO A 273 -4.91 -14.03 -18.26
N TYR A 274 -4.57 -12.77 -17.99
CA TYR A 274 -4.06 -11.81 -18.97
C TYR A 274 -2.51 -11.80 -19.06
N GLY A 275 -1.96 -11.08 -20.04
CA GLY A 275 -0.51 -11.05 -20.29
C GLY A 275 0.00 -12.19 -21.18
N TRP A 276 -0.83 -12.62 -22.14
CA TRP A 276 -0.56 -13.74 -23.05
C TRP A 276 0.78 -13.59 -23.77
N GLN A 277 1.46 -14.72 -23.95
CA GLN A 277 2.66 -14.82 -24.78
C GLN A 277 2.28 -15.28 -26.19
N LYS A 278 3.28 -15.51 -27.05
CA LYS A 278 3.06 -16.04 -28.42
C LYS A 278 2.32 -17.38 -28.44
N SER A 279 2.37 -18.15 -27.35
CA SER A 279 1.63 -19.40 -27.17
C SER A 279 0.12 -19.20 -26.98
N GLY A 280 -0.35 -17.97 -26.73
CA GLY A 280 -1.76 -17.65 -26.53
C GLY A 280 -2.23 -17.71 -25.05
N PRO A 281 -3.55 -17.60 -24.82
CA PRO A 281 -4.16 -17.70 -23.50
C PRO A 281 -4.01 -19.07 -22.83
N ASP A 282 -3.91 -19.05 -21.51
CA ASP A 282 -4.23 -20.20 -20.67
C ASP A 282 -5.69 -20.11 -20.21
N TYR A 283 -6.60 -20.80 -20.92
CA TYR A 283 -8.03 -20.79 -20.61
C TYR A 283 -8.38 -21.41 -19.26
N SER A 284 -7.51 -22.23 -18.66
CA SER A 284 -7.75 -22.80 -17.34
C SER A 284 -7.80 -21.72 -16.25
N LYS A 285 -7.04 -20.62 -16.42
CA LYS A 285 -7.03 -19.48 -15.50
C LYS A 285 -8.30 -18.64 -15.56
N PHE A 286 -9.03 -18.65 -16.68
CA PHE A 286 -10.29 -17.91 -16.79
C PHE A 286 -11.39 -18.47 -15.87
N ALA A 287 -11.36 -19.77 -15.57
CA ALA A 287 -12.29 -20.38 -14.61
C ALA A 287 -12.10 -19.85 -13.18
N LEU A 288 -10.90 -19.35 -12.87
CA LEU A 288 -10.50 -18.80 -11.58
C LEU A 288 -10.68 -17.27 -11.49
N MET A 289 -11.26 -16.64 -12.52
CA MET A 289 -11.52 -15.20 -12.51
C MET A 289 -12.53 -14.83 -11.42
N PRO A 290 -12.35 -13.67 -10.78
CA PRO A 290 -13.30 -13.18 -9.78
C PRO A 290 -14.67 -12.89 -10.40
N ARG A 291 -15.72 -13.18 -9.64
CA ARG A 291 -17.14 -13.01 -9.99
C ARG A 291 -17.83 -12.12 -8.95
N GLY A 292 -17.17 -11.05 -8.53
CA GLY A 292 -17.73 -10.17 -7.52
C GLY A 292 -16.73 -9.13 -7.04
N LEU A 293 -17.19 -8.28 -6.14
CA LEU A 293 -16.38 -7.22 -5.55
C LEU A 293 -15.30 -7.76 -4.60
N TYR A 294 -15.66 -8.81 -3.87
CA TYR A 294 -14.80 -9.55 -2.94
C TYR A 294 -14.42 -10.93 -3.49
N ASP A 295 -14.68 -11.13 -4.79
CA ASP A 295 -14.54 -12.33 -5.65
C ASP A 295 -15.75 -13.26 -5.81
#